data_AF-A0A671RWG3-F1
#
_entry.id   AF-A0A671RWG3-F1
#
_cell.length_a   1.000
_cell.length_b   1.000
_cell.length_c   1.000
_cell.angle_alpha   90.00
_cell.angle_beta   90.00
_cell.angle_gamma   90.00
#
_symmetry.space_group_name_H-M   'P 1'
#
loop_
_entity.id
_entity.type
_entity.pdbx_description
1 polymer ?
#
loop_
_entity_poly.entity_id
_entity_poly.type
_entity_poly.pdbx_seq_one_letter_code
_entity_poly.pdbx_strand_id
1 'polypeptide(L)' 'IVKALYERTSSAVLLNNQILDFFPTTVGVRQGCILSPILFNLFLEQIMLETLAQDRDQWRALSATSSLMSPRRPYRLRD' A
#
# COMPACT_ATOMS: atom_id res chain seq x y z
N ILE A 1 4.24 18.00 -7.43
CA ILE A 1 5.44 18.20 -6.59
C ILE A 1 6.17 16.89 -6.32
N VAL A 2 5.56 15.89 -5.65
CA VAL A 2 6.20 14.58 -5.40
C VAL A 2 6.68 13.90 -6.69
N LYS A 3 5.82 13.80 -7.71
CA LYS A 3 6.19 13.20 -9.01
C LYS A 3 7.42 13.88 -9.66
N ALA A 4 7.49 15.22 -9.62
CA ALA A 4 8.62 15.99 -10.17
C ALA A 4 9.93 15.73 -9.43
N LEU A 5 9.90 15.43 -8.12
CA LEU A 5 11.10 15.02 -7.41
C LEU A 5 11.67 13.72 -7.99
N TYR A 6 10.82 12.79 -8.40
CA TYR A 6 11.17 11.47 -8.93
C TYR A 6 11.24 11.37 -10.46
N GLU A 7 11.04 12.48 -11.21
CA GLU A 7 11.10 12.45 -12.68
C GLU A 7 12.50 12.17 -13.24
N ARG A 8 13.55 12.52 -12.51
CA ARG A 8 14.95 12.34 -12.94
C ARG A 8 15.68 11.27 -12.14
N THR A 9 14.96 10.33 -11.55
CA THR A 9 15.60 9.23 -10.81
C THR A 9 15.98 8.08 -11.70
N SER A 10 17.22 7.64 -11.53
CA SER A 10 17.72 6.40 -12.08
C SER A 10 18.27 5.52 -10.95
N SER A 11 18.14 4.22 -11.12
CA SER A 11 18.65 3.19 -10.22
C SER A 11 19.58 2.26 -10.99
N ALA A 12 20.51 1.63 -10.28
CA ALA A 12 21.39 0.59 -10.81
C ALA A 12 21.44 -0.56 -9.80
N VAL A 13 21.77 -1.76 -10.29
CA VAL A 13 21.92 -2.95 -9.44
C VAL A 13 23.41 -3.13 -9.11
N LEU A 14 23.73 -3.32 -7.83
CA LEU A 14 25.06 -3.71 -7.38
C LEU A 14 25.12 -5.24 -7.30
N LEU A 15 25.98 -5.87 -8.09
CA LEU A 15 26.19 -7.31 -8.10
C LEU A 15 27.69 -7.63 -8.09
N ASN A 16 28.15 -8.46 -7.15
CA ASN A 16 29.56 -8.85 -7.03
C ASN A 16 30.55 -7.66 -7.07
N ASN A 17 30.22 -6.58 -6.33
CA ASN A 17 30.97 -5.31 -6.33
C ASN A 17 31.01 -4.54 -7.67
N GLN A 18 30.21 -4.93 -8.66
CA GLN A 18 30.05 -4.20 -9.92
C GLN A 18 28.69 -3.53 -10.00
N ILE A 19 28.68 -2.27 -10.41
CA ILE A 19 27.45 -1.51 -10.67
C ILE A 19 27.05 -1.77 -12.13
N LEU A 20 25.85 -2.33 -12.31
CA LEU A 20 25.23 -2.55 -13.62
C LEU A 20 24.70 -1.24 -14.21
N ASP A 21 24.21 -1.31 -15.45
CA ASP A 21 23.69 -0.13 -16.14
C ASP A 21 22.54 0.54 -15.39
N PHE A 22 22.54 1.87 -15.47
CA PHE A 22 21.53 2.73 -14.88
C PHE A 22 20.24 2.68 -15.71
N PHE A 23 19.11 2.45 -15.04
CA PHE A 23 17.78 2.45 -15.65
C PHE A 23 16.87 3.49 -14.96
N PRO A 24 15.90 4.08 -15.68
CA PRO A 24 14.95 5.02 -15.08
C PRO A 24 14.04 4.32 -14.07
N THR A 25 13.82 4.94 -12.92
CA THR A 25 12.89 4.42 -11.90
C THR A 25 11.47 4.86 -12.23
N THR A 26 10.63 3.92 -12.67
CA THR A 26 9.22 4.18 -13.04
C THR A 26 8.23 3.86 -11.93
N VAL A 27 8.62 3.01 -10.97
CA VAL A 27 7.75 2.55 -9.87
C VAL A 27 8.54 2.49 -8.57
N GLY A 28 7.86 2.73 -7.45
CA GLY A 28 8.42 2.64 -6.11
C GLY A 28 9.05 3.94 -5.60
N VAL A 29 9.82 3.80 -4.52
CA VAL A 29 10.50 4.90 -3.83
C VAL A 29 12.02 4.69 -3.84
N ARG A 30 12.79 5.77 -3.75
CA ARG A 30 14.26 5.72 -3.78
C ARG A 30 14.82 5.08 -2.51
N GLN A 31 15.67 4.06 -2.64
CA GLN A 31 16.42 3.56 -1.49
C GLN A 31 17.43 4.59 -0.99
N GLY A 32 17.65 4.64 0.32
CA GLY A 32 18.56 5.60 0.96
C GLY A 32 18.08 7.06 0.99
N CYS A 33 16.92 7.37 0.41
CA CYS A 33 16.34 8.72 0.47
C CYS A 33 15.53 8.90 1.76
N ILE A 34 15.78 9.99 2.49
CA ILE A 34 15.09 10.32 3.74
C ILE A 34 13.57 10.52 3.60
N LEU A 35 13.10 10.89 2.40
CA LEU A 35 11.66 11.09 2.13
C LEU A 35 10.93 9.80 1.76
N SER A 36 11.66 8.79 1.30
CA SER A 36 11.05 7.53 0.84
C SER A 36 10.28 6.78 1.94
N PRO A 37 10.77 6.68 3.19
CA PRO A 37 10.00 6.06 4.27
C PRO A 37 8.67 6.76 4.55
N ILE A 38 8.66 8.10 4.50
CA ILE A 38 7.45 8.90 4.76
C ILE A 38 6.43 8.68 3.64
N LEU A 39 6.87 8.75 2.38
CA LEU A 39 6.00 8.52 1.22
C LEU A 39 5.46 7.09 1.18
N PHE A 40 6.28 6.12 1.57
CA PHE A 40 5.85 4.73 1.69
C PHE A 40 4.77 4.55 2.75
N ASN A 41 4.95 5.13 3.94
CA ASN A 41 3.95 5.03 5.01
C ASN A 41 2.63 5.71 4.64
N LEU A 42 2.66 6.89 4.02
CA LEU A 42 1.44 7.58 3.56
C LEU A 42 0.69 6.75 2.51
N PHE A 43 1.43 6.14 1.58
CA PHE A 43 0.85 5.28 0.55
C PHE A 43 0.22 4.02 1.17
N LEU A 44 0.89 3.40 2.14
CA LEU A 44 0.33 2.24 2.86
C LEU A 44 -0.91 2.60 3.68
N GLU A 45 -0.91 3.74 4.37
CA GLU A 45 -2.08 4.20 5.11
C GLU A 45 -3.29 4.34 4.18
N GLN A 46 -3.11 4.93 3.00
CA GLN A 46 -4.17 5.03 1.99
C GLN A 46 -4.69 3.65 1.56
N ILE A 47 -3.79 2.70 1.25
CA ILE A 47 -4.19 1.32 0.90
C ILE A 47 -4.98 0.66 2.04
N MET A 48 -4.53 0.84 3.28
CA MET A 48 -5.22 0.27 4.44
C MET A 48 -6.62 0.88 4.62
N LEU A 49 -6.76 2.20 4.44
CA LEU A 49 -8.05 2.86 4.53
C LEU A 49 -9.02 2.41 3.43
N GLU A 50 -8.54 2.26 2.19
CA GLU A 50 -9.34 1.77 1.06
C GLU A 50 -9.80 0.32 1.27
N THR A 51 -8.90 -0.56 1.69
CA THR A 51 -9.22 -1.97 1.97
C THR A 51 -10.21 -2.11 3.12
N LEU A 52 -10.03 -1.36 4.22
CA LEU A 52 -10.96 -1.36 5.34
C LEU A 52 -12.33 -0.74 4.97
N ALA A 53 -12.36 0.28 4.11
CA ALA A 53 -13.61 0.84 3.61
C ALA A 53 -14.38 -0.18 2.75
N GLN A 54 -13.67 -0.88 1.86
CA GLN A 54 -14.25 -1.90 1.00
C GLN A 54 -14.82 -3.08 1.80
N ASP A 55 -14.11 -3.54 2.83
CA ASP A 55 -14.61 -4.57 3.75
C ASP A 55 -15.88 -4.11 4.48
N ARG A 56 -15.91 -2.85 4.96
CA ARG A 56 -17.10 -2.30 5.61
C ARG A 56 -18.28 -2.18 4.66
N ASP A 57 -18.05 -1.76 3.43
CA ASP A 57 -19.13 -1.60 2.44
C ASP A 57 -19.66 -2.96 1.97
N GLN A 58 -18.79 -3.96 1.82
CA GLN A 58 -19.19 -5.35 1.59
C GLN A 58 -20.03 -5.89 2.76
N TRP A 59 -19.62 -5.64 4.00
CA TRP A 59 -20.39 -6.01 5.20
C TRP A 59 -21.74 -5.29 5.27
N ARG A 60 -21.80 -4.01 4.93
CA ARG A 60 -23.04 -3.22 4.88
C ARG A 60 -24.00 -3.73 3.80
N ALA A 61 -23.48 -4.05 2.62
CA ALA A 61 -24.28 -4.64 1.54
C ALA A 61 -24.85 -6.01 1.97
N LEU A 62 -24.03 -6.87 2.57
CA LEU A 62 -24.48 -8.18 3.07
C LEU A 62 -25.51 -8.05 4.20
N SER A 63 -25.31 -7.11 5.13
CA SER A 63 -26.23 -6.89 6.26
C SER A 63 -27.56 -6.23 5.84
N ALA A 64 -27.55 -5.35 4.84
CA ALA A 64 -28.78 -4.82 4.24
C ALA A 64 -29.58 -5.91 3.49
N THR A 65 -28.88 -6.88 2.90
CA THR A 65 -29.50 -8.06 2.26
C THR A 65 -29.99 -9.09 3.30
N SER A 66 -29.45 -9.05 4.52
CA SER A 66 -29.65 -10.00 5.61
C SER A 66 -30.78 -9.64 6.60
N SER A 67 -31.65 -8.67 6.31
CA SER A 67 -32.95 -8.58 7.02
C SER A 67 -33.79 -9.88 6.93
N LEU A 68 -33.38 -10.88 6.13
CA LEU A 68 -33.92 -12.24 6.11
C LEU A 68 -33.07 -13.33 6.79
N MET A 69 -31.87 -13.05 7.32
CA MET A 69 -31.05 -14.07 7.96
C MET A 69 -30.28 -13.53 9.16
N SER A 70 -30.50 -14.12 10.34
CA SER A 70 -29.99 -13.67 11.64
C SER A 70 -28.45 -13.57 11.71
N PRO A 71 -27.86 -12.63 12.49
CA PRO A 71 -26.43 -12.42 12.50
C PRO A 71 -25.71 -13.52 13.29
N ARG A 72 -24.77 -14.24 12.64
CA ARG A 72 -23.70 -14.95 13.36
C ARG A 72 -22.54 -13.99 13.61
N ARG A 73 -22.23 -13.73 14.89
CA ARG A 73 -21.15 -12.84 15.32
C ARG A 73 -19.79 -13.30 14.77
N PRO A 74 -18.90 -12.40 14.34
CA PRO A 74 -17.53 -12.78 14.01
C PRO A 74 -16.72 -13.01 15.29
N TYR A 75 -15.68 -13.83 15.13
CA TYR A 75 -14.87 -14.45 16.17
C TYR A 75 -14.49 -13.53 17.34
N ARG A 76 -14.78 -14.02 18.55
CA ARG A 76 -14.23 -13.51 19.81
C ARG A 76 -12.76 -13.93 19.84
N LEU A 77 -11.83 -12.98 19.70
CA LEU A 77 -10.44 -13.18 20.10
C LEU A 77 -10.45 -13.59 21.58
N ARG A 78 -9.93 -14.79 21.87
CA ARG A 78 -9.64 -15.20 23.25
C ARG A 78 -8.34 -14.53 23.66
N ASP A 79 -8.37 -13.89 24.82
CA ASP A 79 -7.20 -13.47 25.59
C ASP A 79 -6.29 -14.67 25.90
#